data_AF-A0A8B7ICU5-F1
#
_entry.id   AF-A0A8B7ICU5-F1
#
_cell.length_a   1.000
_cell.length_b   1.000
_cell.length_c   1.000
_cell.angle_alpha   90.00
_cell.angle_beta   90.00
_cell.angle_gamma   90.00
#
_symmetry.space_group_name_H-M   'P 1'
#
loop_
_entity.id
_entity.type
_entity.pdbx_description
1 polymer ?
#
loop_
_entity_poly.entity_id
_entity_poly.type
_entity_poly.pdbx_seq_one_letter_code
_entity_poly.pdbx_strand_id
1 'polypeptide(L)'
;NFSGEQYVLEKGVYRSCEDWGAADCRIASVQPVLQVGERNLHFVSKIQLFSEPDFLGDHVSFEDDQGALPTAFVPCSCRVHGGSWTLFDEQAFAGEQYVLSEGEYPTLSAMGCLSSTVIRSLKKVPVFFSEPSIFLHGLECFEGKEIELNNEVRSLQAEGFNNHVLSVRIKGGIWVLCEHGDFRGRQWLLDCTEITNWLTYSGLQHVGSLYPIRQRRIYFRIRSKELERFLSVLDDVEDMKAGRVVVSSLSDQSSSVWYYEEGLIKNQVAPNMSLQVIGPAAKGAKAVLWSKNRMPRQTWSIDSSGRIHSQMFEDMILDIKGGRSYDRDHAIIWNMAEERPTQIWDIQVL
;
A
#
# COMPACT_ATOMS: atom_id res chain seq x y z
N ASN A 1 7.27 13.85 9.54
CA ASN A 1 8.42 13.56 8.66
C ASN A 1 9.68 13.58 9.49
N PHE A 2 10.21 12.41 9.82
CA PHE A 2 11.51 12.27 10.46
C PHE A 2 12.53 11.94 9.36
N SER A 3 13.64 12.67 9.31
CA SER A 3 14.71 12.48 8.34
C SER A 3 16.07 12.69 9.02
N GLY A 4 17.13 12.09 8.49
CA GLY A 4 18.48 12.12 9.07
C GLY A 4 18.93 10.76 9.63
N GLU A 5 20.10 10.74 10.26
CA GLU A 5 20.63 9.53 10.92
C GLU A 5 19.77 9.15 12.13
N GLN A 6 19.49 7.86 12.27
CA GLN A 6 18.61 7.32 13.30
C GLN A 6 19.41 6.45 14.26
N TYR A 7 19.15 6.64 15.56
CA TYR A 7 19.77 5.88 16.63
C TYR A 7 18.68 5.23 17.47
N VAL A 8 18.73 3.90 17.61
CA VAL A 8 17.78 3.13 18.41
C VAL A 8 18.39 2.89 19.79
N LEU A 9 17.70 3.33 20.83
CA LEU A 9 18.15 3.25 22.21
C LEU A 9 17.35 2.19 22.96
N GLU A 10 18.05 1.34 23.71
CA GLU A 10 17.42 0.45 24.68
C GLU A 10 17.34 1.13 26.04
N LYS A 11 16.63 0.50 26.99
CA LYS A 11 16.57 1.00 28.37
C LYS A 11 17.97 1.01 28.98
N GLY A 12 18.54 2.19 29.18
CA GLY A 12 19.89 2.36 29.71
C GLY A 12 20.19 3.81 30.07
N VAL A 13 21.41 4.03 30.57
CA VAL A 13 21.94 5.37 30.85
C VAL A 13 23.02 5.68 29.82
N TYR A 14 22.77 6.69 28.99
CA TYR A 14 23.70 7.20 27.98
C TYR A 14 24.22 8.55 28.46
N ARG A 15 25.54 8.67 28.60
CA ARG A 15 26.24 9.85 29.14
C ARG A 15 26.75 10.79 28.04
N SER A 16 26.92 10.28 26.83
CA SER A 16 27.36 11.03 25.65
C SER A 16 26.71 10.51 24.36
N CYS A 17 26.67 11.34 23.30
CA CYS A 17 26.15 10.91 22.00
C CYS A 17 26.95 9.76 21.35
N GLU A 18 28.22 9.62 21.71
CA GLU A 18 29.04 8.46 21.33
C GLU A 18 28.47 7.13 21.86
N ASP A 19 27.77 7.15 23.01
CA ASP A 19 27.22 5.94 23.62
C ASP A 19 26.06 5.34 22.80
N TRP A 20 25.46 6.13 21.92
CA TRP A 20 24.44 5.68 20.96
C TRP A 20 24.89 5.76 19.51
N GLY A 21 26.21 5.90 19.28
CA GLY A 21 26.82 5.83 17.96
C GLY A 21 26.66 7.09 17.10
N ALA A 22 26.29 8.24 17.69
CA ALA A 22 26.18 9.49 16.95
C ALA A 22 27.49 10.28 16.98
N ALA A 23 27.83 10.90 15.85
CA ALA A 23 28.99 11.79 15.74
C ALA A 23 28.72 13.20 16.32
N ASP A 24 27.45 13.57 16.50
CA ASP A 24 27.05 14.78 17.20
C ASP A 24 25.86 14.54 18.13
N CYS A 25 25.65 15.47 19.06
CA CYS A 25 24.61 15.36 20.08
C CYS A 25 23.30 16.09 19.67
N ARG A 26 23.11 16.42 18.38
CA ARG A 26 21.92 17.14 17.92
C ARG A 26 20.78 16.18 17.64
N ILE A 27 19.81 16.15 18.57
CA ILE A 27 18.59 15.36 18.42
C ILE A 27 17.44 16.28 18.00
N ALA A 28 16.94 16.10 16.78
CA ALA A 28 15.81 16.87 16.25
C ALA A 28 14.45 16.30 16.63
N SER A 29 14.38 15.00 16.94
CA SER A 29 13.15 14.28 17.28
C SER A 29 13.45 13.06 18.12
N VAL A 30 12.56 12.74 19.06
CA VAL A 30 12.58 11.50 19.83
C VAL A 30 11.23 10.82 19.67
N GLN A 31 11.24 9.53 19.38
CA GLN A 31 10.03 8.72 19.31
C GLN A 31 10.22 7.44 20.12
N PRO A 32 9.26 7.04 20.97
CA PRO A 32 9.32 5.74 21.62
C PRO A 32 9.29 4.63 20.57
N VAL A 33 10.24 3.70 20.64
CA VAL A 33 10.16 2.44 19.92
C VAL A 33 9.15 1.58 20.65
N LEU A 34 7.91 1.62 20.20
CA LEU A 34 6.89 0.69 20.67
C LEU A 34 7.25 -0.67 20.08
N GLN A 35 7.66 -1.61 20.92
CA GLN A 35 7.69 -3.01 20.54
C GLN A 35 6.27 -3.34 20.08
N VAL A 36 6.08 -3.65 18.80
CA VAL A 36 4.81 -4.18 18.30
C VAL A 36 4.67 -5.54 18.97
N GLY A 37 4.12 -5.56 20.18
CA GLY A 37 3.66 -6.79 20.78
C GLY A 37 2.69 -7.42 19.79
N GLU A 38 2.69 -8.74 19.70
CA GLU A 38 1.77 -9.54 18.85
C GLU A 38 0.29 -9.12 18.99
N ARG A 39 -0.05 -8.37 20.05
CA ARG A 39 -1.37 -7.85 20.39
C ARG A 39 -1.86 -6.63 19.58
N ASN A 40 -1.01 -5.92 18.84
CA ASN A 40 -1.43 -4.76 18.02
C ASN A 40 -1.04 -4.89 16.54
N LEU A 41 -1.05 -6.12 15.99
CA LEU A 41 -0.92 -6.32 14.53
C LEU A 41 -2.20 -5.94 13.77
N HIS A 42 -3.31 -5.75 14.49
CA HIS A 42 -4.63 -5.48 13.94
C HIS A 42 -4.73 -4.15 13.20
N PHE A 43 -4.81 -4.20 11.89
CA PHE A 43 -5.10 -3.08 11.02
C PHE A 43 -6.57 -2.71 11.13
N VAL A 44 -6.84 -1.63 11.86
CA VAL A 44 -8.16 -0.98 11.88
C VAL A 44 -8.11 0.22 10.95
N SER A 45 -8.96 0.22 9.92
CA SER A 45 -9.33 1.43 9.19
C SER A 45 -10.70 1.87 9.69
N LYS A 46 -10.75 3.03 10.34
CA LYS A 46 -11.96 3.58 10.95
C LYS A 46 -12.10 5.04 10.61
N ILE A 47 -13.30 5.46 10.24
CA ILE A 47 -13.66 6.87 10.09
C ILE A 47 -14.71 7.25 11.13
N GLN A 48 -14.51 8.39 11.77
CA GLN A 48 -15.47 9.00 12.69
C GLN A 48 -15.91 10.34 12.11
N LEU A 49 -17.22 10.48 11.87
CA LEU A 49 -17.83 11.70 11.36
C LEU A 49 -18.54 12.43 12.49
N PHE A 50 -18.50 13.76 12.47
CA PHE A 50 -19.10 14.63 13.48
C PHE A 50 -20.06 15.63 12.83
N SER A 51 -21.16 15.94 13.52
CA SER A 51 -22.20 16.84 13.00
C SER A 51 -21.82 18.32 13.05
N GLU A 52 -20.75 18.67 13.77
CA GLU A 52 -20.25 20.04 13.87
C GLU A 52 -18.75 20.11 13.52
N PRO A 53 -18.22 21.32 13.22
CA PRO A 53 -16.78 21.55 13.10
C PRO A 53 -16.00 21.17 14.37
N ASP A 54 -14.68 21.05 14.24
CA ASP A 54 -13.75 20.83 15.36
C ASP A 54 -14.08 19.57 16.20
N PHE A 55 -14.68 18.56 15.57
CA PHE A 55 -15.02 17.26 16.16
C PHE A 55 -16.06 17.36 17.28
N LEU A 56 -17.00 18.29 17.16
CA LEU A 56 -18.08 18.54 18.12
C LEU A 56 -19.43 17.95 17.66
N GLY A 57 -20.44 18.04 18.53
CA GLY A 57 -21.80 17.57 18.26
C GLY A 57 -21.96 16.05 18.33
N ASP A 58 -22.98 15.55 17.64
CA ASP A 58 -23.23 14.12 17.49
C ASP A 58 -22.18 13.50 16.57
N HIS A 59 -21.91 12.20 16.75
CA HIS A 59 -20.95 11.49 15.91
C HIS A 59 -21.40 10.08 15.56
N VAL A 60 -20.92 9.61 14.41
CA VAL A 60 -21.07 8.23 13.94
C VAL A 60 -19.70 7.70 13.54
N SER A 61 -19.49 6.38 13.63
CA SER A 61 -18.22 5.75 13.27
C SER A 61 -18.47 4.54 12.37
N PHE A 62 -17.57 4.37 11.41
CA PHE A 62 -17.64 3.26 10.46
C PHE A 62 -16.28 2.60 10.33
N GLU A 63 -16.30 1.28 10.31
CA GLU A 63 -15.16 0.44 9.96
C GLU A 63 -15.39 -0.25 8.63
N ASP A 64 -16.60 -0.16 8.03
CA ASP A 64 -17.01 -0.76 6.76
C ASP A 64 -17.63 0.27 5.81
N ASP A 65 -17.65 -0.06 4.51
CA ASP A 65 -18.26 0.75 3.47
C ASP A 65 -19.73 1.05 3.79
N GLN A 66 -20.16 2.29 3.56
CA GLN A 66 -21.55 2.71 3.78
C GLN A 66 -22.13 3.29 2.50
N GLY A 67 -23.03 2.55 1.86
CA GLY A 67 -23.75 3.02 0.67
C GLY A 67 -24.71 4.17 0.94
N ALA A 68 -25.08 4.42 2.20
CA ALA A 68 -25.86 5.59 2.60
C ALA A 68 -25.56 5.94 4.07
N LEU A 69 -25.37 7.22 4.36
CA LEU A 69 -25.31 7.75 5.72
C LEU A 69 -26.73 7.92 6.30
N PRO A 70 -26.87 7.92 7.65
CA PRO A 70 -28.15 8.19 8.29
C PRO A 70 -28.73 9.53 7.81
N THR A 71 -29.99 9.53 7.35
CA THR A 71 -30.59 10.69 6.66
C THR A 71 -30.61 11.98 7.49
N ALA A 72 -30.66 11.87 8.81
CA ALA A 72 -30.66 13.01 9.73
C ALA A 72 -29.25 13.51 10.10
N PHE A 73 -28.20 12.80 9.69
CA PHE A 73 -26.82 13.11 10.06
C PHE A 73 -26.10 13.82 8.90
N VAL A 74 -25.60 15.03 9.15
CA VAL A 74 -24.83 15.81 8.17
C VAL A 74 -23.41 16.00 8.71
N PRO A 75 -22.39 15.35 8.11
CA PRO A 75 -21.01 15.48 8.56
C PRO A 75 -20.44 16.89 8.28
N CYS A 76 -19.79 17.48 9.28
CA CYS A 76 -19.09 18.77 9.18
C CYS A 76 -17.59 18.67 9.44
N SER A 77 -17.15 17.64 10.18
CA SER A 77 -15.75 17.33 10.44
C SER A 77 -15.56 15.81 10.59
N CYS A 78 -14.32 15.32 10.46
CA CYS A 78 -14.04 13.89 10.65
C CYS A 78 -12.63 13.59 11.17
N ARG A 79 -12.49 12.42 11.77
CA ARG A 79 -11.20 11.78 12.06
C ARG A 79 -11.09 10.47 11.30
N VAL A 80 -9.97 10.26 10.64
CA VAL A 80 -9.61 8.99 10.01
C VAL A 80 -8.51 8.35 10.84
N HIS A 81 -8.77 7.15 11.33
CA HIS A 81 -7.86 6.34 12.12
C HIS A 81 -7.48 5.09 11.31
N GLY A 82 -6.23 5.05 10.84
CA GLY A 82 -5.73 3.98 9.97
C GLY A 82 -6.35 4.00 8.57
N GLY A 83 -5.52 3.71 7.57
CA GLY A 83 -5.95 3.65 6.17
C GLY A 83 -6.39 5.00 5.59
N SER A 84 -7.15 4.92 4.50
CA SER A 84 -7.74 6.05 3.80
C SER A 84 -9.19 5.72 3.42
N TRP A 85 -10.00 6.76 3.22
CA TRP A 85 -11.42 6.66 2.90
C TRP A 85 -11.77 7.61 1.76
N THR A 86 -12.74 7.22 0.94
CA THR A 86 -13.37 8.09 -0.06
C THR A 86 -14.76 8.45 0.41
N LEU A 87 -15.05 9.74 0.51
CA LEU A 87 -16.38 10.28 0.76
C LEU A 87 -17.03 10.69 -0.56
N PHE A 88 -18.35 10.56 -0.61
CA PHE A 88 -19.17 10.84 -1.79
C PHE A 88 -20.33 11.75 -1.42
N ASP A 89 -20.68 12.68 -2.29
CA ASP A 89 -21.83 13.58 -2.09
C ASP A 89 -23.19 12.97 -2.52
N GLU A 90 -23.15 11.84 -3.21
CA GLU A 90 -24.32 11.01 -3.52
C GLU A 90 -24.31 9.67 -2.77
N GLN A 91 -25.46 8.97 -2.79
CA GLN A 91 -25.57 7.63 -2.24
C GLN A 91 -24.92 6.60 -3.18
N ALA A 92 -24.73 5.38 -2.68
CA ALA A 92 -24.19 4.26 -3.43
C ALA A 92 -22.85 4.55 -4.12
N PHE A 93 -21.99 5.36 -3.48
CA PHE A 93 -20.64 5.71 -3.95
C PHE A 93 -20.63 6.45 -5.29
N ALA A 94 -21.66 7.26 -5.55
CA ALA A 94 -21.79 8.06 -6.75
C ALA A 94 -21.44 9.54 -6.49
N GLY A 95 -21.39 10.33 -7.57
CA GLY A 95 -21.12 11.77 -7.49
C GLY A 95 -19.64 12.11 -7.32
N GLU A 96 -19.39 13.27 -6.72
CA GLU A 96 -18.06 13.82 -6.50
C GLU A 96 -17.34 13.10 -5.34
N GLN A 97 -16.04 12.87 -5.51
CA GLN A 97 -15.21 12.10 -4.57
C GLN A 97 -14.30 13.01 -3.75
N TYR A 98 -14.13 12.68 -2.47
CA TYR A 98 -13.20 13.37 -1.57
C TYR A 98 -12.38 12.32 -0.84
N VAL A 99 -11.08 12.26 -1.13
CA VAL A 99 -10.20 11.23 -0.57
C VAL A 99 -9.48 11.75 0.66
N LEU A 100 -9.69 11.05 1.78
CA LEU A 100 -9.14 11.39 3.08
C LEU A 100 -8.17 10.30 3.52
N SER A 101 -6.94 10.71 3.85
CA SER A 101 -5.96 9.83 4.47
C SER A 101 -6.08 9.89 5.99
N GLU A 102 -5.35 9.03 6.70
CA GLU A 102 -5.29 9.11 8.16
C GLU A 102 -4.95 10.53 8.65
N GLY A 103 -5.78 11.05 9.55
CA GLY A 103 -5.64 12.41 10.03
C GLY A 103 -6.92 12.97 10.65
N GLU A 104 -6.84 14.25 11.03
CA GLU A 104 -7.94 15.00 11.62
C GLU A 104 -8.35 16.13 10.67
N TYR A 105 -9.64 16.22 10.39
CA TYR A 105 -10.22 17.16 9.44
C TYR A 105 -11.30 17.99 10.13
N PRO A 106 -10.95 19.15 10.73
CA PRO A 106 -11.85 19.91 11.59
C PRO A 106 -13.00 20.60 10.84
N THR A 107 -12.95 20.66 9.50
CA THR A 107 -13.97 21.30 8.67
C THR A 107 -14.16 20.58 7.33
N LEU A 108 -15.29 20.84 6.65
CA LEU A 108 -15.52 20.43 5.26
C LEU A 108 -14.38 20.86 4.33
N SER A 109 -13.87 22.08 4.48
CA SER A 109 -12.77 22.58 3.66
C SER A 109 -11.46 21.83 3.92
N ALA A 110 -11.20 21.41 5.16
CA ALA A 110 -10.05 20.55 5.46
C ALA A 110 -10.17 19.18 4.77
N MET A 111 -11.40 18.67 4.58
CA MET A 111 -11.69 17.46 3.80
C MET A 111 -11.60 17.66 2.27
N GLY A 112 -11.31 18.88 1.80
CA GLY A 112 -11.33 19.22 0.38
C GLY A 112 -12.74 19.42 -0.19
N CYS A 113 -13.77 19.45 0.66
CA CYS A 113 -15.15 19.66 0.26
C CYS A 113 -15.50 21.15 0.13
N LEU A 114 -16.48 21.45 -0.72
CA LEU A 114 -17.11 22.77 -0.75
C LEU A 114 -17.98 22.93 0.50
N SER A 115 -18.24 24.17 0.92
CA SER A 115 -19.09 24.45 2.09
C SER A 115 -20.55 24.00 1.91
N SER A 116 -20.99 23.77 0.67
CA SER A 116 -22.31 23.26 0.32
C SER A 116 -22.36 21.74 0.12
N THR A 117 -21.22 21.06 0.17
CA THR A 117 -21.15 19.60 -0.04
C THR A 117 -21.91 18.89 1.08
N VAL A 118 -22.75 17.93 0.72
CA VAL A 118 -23.45 17.04 1.66
C VAL A 118 -22.95 15.63 1.41
N ILE A 119 -22.16 15.10 2.34
CA ILE A 119 -21.66 13.73 2.23
C ILE A 119 -22.82 12.74 2.47
N ARG A 120 -22.94 11.74 1.60
CA ARG A 120 -24.05 10.78 1.60
C ARG A 120 -23.60 9.32 1.62
N SER A 121 -22.41 9.01 1.16
CA SER A 121 -21.85 7.66 1.25
C SER A 121 -20.33 7.71 1.43
N LEU A 122 -19.74 6.59 1.87
CA LEU A 122 -18.31 6.49 2.10
C LEU A 122 -17.79 5.08 1.87
N LYS A 123 -16.55 4.97 1.38
CA LYS A 123 -15.92 3.70 1.04
C LYS A 123 -14.48 3.65 1.56
N LYS A 124 -14.05 2.51 2.09
CA LYS A 124 -12.64 2.29 2.43
C LYS A 124 -11.80 2.26 1.16
N VAL A 125 -10.63 2.88 1.20
CA VAL A 125 -9.60 2.64 0.20
C VAL A 125 -8.98 1.27 0.48
N PRO A 126 -8.96 0.34 -0.49
CA PRO A 126 -8.43 -0.99 -0.27
C PRO A 126 -6.92 -0.97 -0.03
N VAL A 127 -6.45 -2.00 0.66
CA VAL A 127 -5.02 -2.26 0.82
C VAL A 127 -4.45 -2.71 -0.52
N PHE A 128 -3.29 -2.18 -0.89
CA PHE A 128 -2.57 -2.56 -2.10
C PHE A 128 -1.13 -2.96 -1.78
N PHE A 129 -0.58 -3.82 -2.63
CA PHE A 129 0.77 -4.37 -2.47
C PHE A 129 1.53 -4.18 -3.79
N SER A 130 1.76 -2.94 -4.18
CA SER A 130 2.51 -2.57 -5.37
C SER A 130 3.19 -1.23 -5.15
N GLU A 131 4.33 -1.02 -5.81
CA GLU A 131 4.95 0.31 -5.85
C GLU A 131 4.10 1.24 -6.73
N PRO A 132 3.96 2.53 -6.36
CA PRO A 132 3.23 3.48 -7.17
C PRO A 132 3.86 3.64 -8.57
N SER A 133 3.06 3.44 -9.60
CA SER A 133 3.46 3.66 -11.00
C SER A 133 2.24 4.02 -11.83
N ILE A 134 2.25 5.22 -12.41
CA ILE A 134 1.22 5.74 -13.29
C ILE A 134 1.85 6.31 -14.56
N PHE A 135 1.15 6.10 -15.67
CA PHE A 135 1.50 6.61 -17.00
C PHE A 135 0.36 7.53 -17.47
N LEU A 136 0.72 8.75 -17.83
CA LEU A 136 -0.18 9.74 -18.43
C LEU A 136 0.20 9.93 -19.90
N HIS A 137 -0.79 9.92 -20.78
CA HIS A 137 -0.58 9.98 -22.23
C HIS A 137 -1.27 11.19 -22.85
N GLY A 138 -0.57 11.83 -23.78
CA GLY A 138 -1.07 12.99 -24.51
C GLY A 138 -2.14 12.67 -25.56
N LEU A 139 -2.34 11.40 -25.92
CA LEU A 139 -3.40 10.92 -26.81
C LEU A 139 -4.24 9.83 -26.14
N GLU A 140 -5.37 9.50 -26.75
CA GLU A 140 -6.22 8.37 -26.33
C GLU A 140 -5.51 7.03 -26.57
N CYS A 141 -6.01 5.96 -25.96
CA CYS A 141 -5.52 4.59 -26.14
C CYS A 141 -4.01 4.40 -25.88
N PHE A 142 -3.45 5.17 -24.95
CA PHE A 142 -2.06 5.11 -24.50
C PHE A 142 -1.02 5.53 -25.56
N GLU A 143 -1.42 6.39 -26.49
CA GLU A 143 -0.54 6.90 -27.54
C GLU A 143 0.04 8.29 -27.25
N GLY A 144 0.97 8.73 -28.10
CA GLY A 144 1.57 10.07 -28.02
C GLY A 144 2.66 10.19 -26.96
N LYS A 145 2.86 11.42 -26.46
CA LYS A 145 3.87 11.68 -25.41
C LYS A 145 3.42 11.02 -24.10
N GLU A 146 4.28 10.19 -23.55
CA GLU A 146 4.09 9.50 -22.28
C GLU A 146 4.83 10.24 -21.15
N ILE A 147 4.22 10.24 -19.97
CA ILE A 147 4.81 10.70 -18.71
C ILE A 147 4.67 9.58 -17.69
N GLU A 148 5.77 9.03 -17.22
CA GLU A 148 5.81 8.06 -16.12
C GLU A 148 6.07 8.76 -14.79
N LEU A 149 5.22 8.48 -13.79
CA LEU A 149 5.32 9.04 -12.44
C LEU A 149 5.20 7.94 -11.39
N ASN A 150 5.97 8.10 -10.32
CA ASN A 150 6.02 7.18 -9.17
C ASN A 150 5.88 7.90 -7.82
N ASN A 151 5.74 9.23 -7.85
CA ASN A 151 5.62 10.09 -6.68
C ASN A 151 4.53 11.15 -6.90
N GLU A 152 4.18 11.87 -5.82
CA GLU A 152 3.25 12.99 -5.90
C GLU A 152 3.79 14.15 -6.75
N VAL A 153 2.91 14.80 -7.50
CA VAL A 153 3.20 15.98 -8.31
C VAL A 153 2.15 17.05 -8.02
N ARG A 154 2.58 18.17 -7.43
CA ARG A 154 1.71 19.31 -7.08
C ARG A 154 1.21 20.10 -8.28
N SER A 155 1.97 20.13 -9.37
CA SER A 155 1.54 20.74 -10.62
C SER A 155 2.32 20.14 -11.79
N LEU A 156 1.63 19.44 -12.68
CA LEU A 156 2.26 18.88 -13.88
C LEU A 156 2.96 19.98 -14.71
N GLN A 157 2.31 21.14 -14.86
CA GLN A 157 2.86 22.26 -15.61
C GLN A 157 4.12 22.84 -14.96
N ALA A 158 4.16 22.95 -13.63
CA ALA A 158 5.32 23.49 -12.91
C ALA A 158 6.54 22.56 -12.99
N GLU A 159 6.31 21.24 -13.06
CA GLU A 159 7.34 20.23 -13.31
C GLU A 159 7.75 20.15 -14.80
N GLY A 160 7.18 21.00 -15.67
CA GLY A 160 7.52 21.06 -17.10
C GLY A 160 6.79 20.02 -17.97
N PHE A 161 5.80 19.33 -17.42
CA PHE A 161 4.96 18.40 -18.18
C PHE A 161 3.83 19.11 -18.92
N ASN A 162 3.38 18.51 -20.02
CA ASN A 162 2.10 18.88 -20.61
C ASN A 162 1.00 18.26 -19.76
N ASN A 163 0.10 19.09 -19.24
CA ASN A 163 -1.01 18.61 -18.43
C ASN A 163 -2.24 18.21 -19.26
N HIS A 164 -2.18 18.32 -20.59
CA HIS A 164 -3.16 17.72 -21.49
C HIS A 164 -3.00 16.20 -21.49
N VAL A 165 -3.98 15.52 -20.89
CA VAL A 165 -3.99 14.07 -20.69
C VAL A 165 -5.26 13.51 -21.30
N LEU A 166 -5.10 12.52 -22.17
CA LEU A 166 -6.21 11.89 -22.90
C LEU A 166 -6.33 10.39 -22.62
N SER A 167 -5.32 9.74 -22.07
CA SER A 167 -5.44 8.39 -21.49
C SER A 167 -4.49 8.19 -20.30
N VAL A 168 -4.86 7.28 -19.41
CA VAL A 168 -4.19 7.04 -18.13
C VAL A 168 -4.05 5.54 -17.90
N ARG A 169 -2.86 5.07 -17.54
CA ARG A 169 -2.61 3.68 -17.15
C ARG A 169 -1.95 3.65 -15.78
N ILE A 170 -2.56 2.96 -14.83
CA ILE A 170 -1.97 2.72 -13.50
C ILE A 170 -1.47 1.29 -13.44
N LYS A 171 -0.16 1.12 -13.30
CA LYS A 171 0.46 -0.20 -13.15
C LYS A 171 0.61 -0.62 -11.68
N GLY A 172 0.68 0.35 -10.78
CA GLY A 172 0.85 0.07 -9.36
C GLY A 172 0.50 1.25 -8.46
N GLY A 173 0.25 0.94 -7.19
CA GLY A 173 -0.35 1.84 -6.23
C GLY A 173 -1.83 2.11 -6.49
N ILE A 174 -2.41 2.90 -5.59
CA ILE A 174 -3.69 3.58 -5.79
C ILE A 174 -3.39 5.07 -5.87
N TRP A 175 -3.94 5.75 -6.87
CA TRP A 175 -3.64 7.14 -7.18
C TRP A 175 -4.88 8.02 -7.02
N VAL A 176 -4.65 9.26 -6.62
CA VAL A 176 -5.64 10.33 -6.67
C VAL A 176 -5.19 11.33 -7.73
N LEU A 177 -6.00 11.49 -8.77
CA LEU A 177 -5.83 12.54 -9.77
C LEU A 177 -6.72 13.71 -9.40
N CYS A 178 -6.20 14.93 -9.51
CA CYS A 178 -6.91 16.16 -9.16
C CYS A 178 -7.01 17.08 -10.39
N GLU A 179 -8.15 17.74 -10.53
CA GLU A 179 -8.43 18.67 -11.63
C GLU A 179 -7.44 19.84 -11.67
N HIS A 180 -7.10 20.42 -10.52
CA HIS A 180 -6.22 21.58 -10.43
C HIS A 180 -4.88 21.26 -9.76
N GLY A 181 -3.96 22.23 -9.82
CA GLY A 181 -2.72 22.17 -9.05
C GLY A 181 -2.98 22.21 -7.53
N ASP A 182 -1.97 21.79 -6.78
CA ASP A 182 -1.96 21.71 -5.32
C ASP A 182 -3.04 20.79 -4.73
N PHE A 183 -3.39 19.72 -5.45
CA PHE A 183 -4.36 18.70 -5.03
C PHE A 183 -5.77 19.26 -4.81
N ARG A 184 -6.17 20.21 -5.67
CA ARG A 184 -7.47 20.92 -5.61
C ARG A 184 -8.40 20.54 -6.75
N GLY A 185 -9.66 20.94 -6.61
CA GLY A 185 -10.72 20.64 -7.57
C GLY A 185 -11.26 19.23 -7.37
N ARG A 186 -11.94 18.71 -8.40
CA ARG A 186 -12.48 17.35 -8.39
C ARG A 186 -11.36 16.31 -8.30
N GLN A 187 -11.66 15.18 -7.67
CA GLN A 187 -10.71 14.10 -7.40
C GLN A 187 -11.22 12.79 -7.98
N TRP A 188 -10.29 11.97 -8.50
CA TRP A 188 -10.57 10.61 -8.95
C TRP A 188 -9.62 9.64 -8.27
N LEU A 189 -10.15 8.75 -7.42
CA LEU A 189 -9.41 7.64 -6.86
C LEU A 189 -9.37 6.48 -7.86
N LEU A 190 -8.17 6.07 -8.25
CA LEU A 190 -7.96 5.04 -9.27
C LEU A 190 -6.99 3.99 -8.75
N ASP A 191 -7.34 2.72 -8.89
CA ASP A 191 -6.46 1.57 -8.63
C ASP A 191 -5.77 1.11 -9.93
N CYS A 192 -5.33 -0.16 -10.03
CA CYS A 192 -4.74 -0.76 -11.23
C CYS A 192 -5.72 -0.82 -12.40
N THR A 193 -5.99 0.33 -13.02
CA THR A 193 -6.98 0.55 -14.07
C THR A 193 -6.32 1.16 -15.30
N GLU A 194 -6.85 0.78 -16.47
CA GLU A 194 -6.51 1.35 -17.78
C GLU A 194 -7.67 2.19 -18.31
N ILE A 195 -7.48 3.51 -18.42
CA ILE A 195 -8.46 4.47 -18.94
C ILE A 195 -8.01 4.90 -20.33
N THR A 196 -8.63 4.33 -21.36
CA THR A 196 -8.30 4.63 -22.77
C THR A 196 -8.76 6.02 -23.23
N ASN A 197 -9.75 6.61 -22.56
CA ASN A 197 -10.26 7.94 -22.87
C ASN A 197 -10.59 8.71 -21.58
N TRP A 198 -9.67 9.60 -21.18
CA TRP A 198 -9.80 10.39 -19.95
C TRP A 198 -10.96 11.37 -19.99
N LEU A 199 -11.27 11.96 -21.16
CA LEU A 199 -12.41 12.89 -21.30
C LEU A 199 -13.74 12.19 -21.04
N THR A 200 -13.93 10.99 -21.56
CA THR A 200 -15.17 10.23 -21.36
C THR A 200 -15.30 9.79 -19.90
N TYR A 201 -14.18 9.45 -19.26
CA TYR A 201 -14.16 9.02 -17.86
C TYR A 201 -14.35 10.16 -16.85
N SER A 202 -13.63 11.28 -17.03
CA SER A 202 -13.54 12.38 -16.05
C SER A 202 -14.33 13.63 -16.43
N GLY A 203 -14.73 13.75 -17.70
CA GLY A 203 -15.25 15.00 -18.28
C GLY A 203 -14.17 16.06 -18.57
N LEU A 204 -12.88 15.72 -18.43
CA LEU A 204 -11.75 16.64 -18.60
C LEU A 204 -10.70 16.11 -19.59
N GLN A 205 -9.95 17.03 -20.18
CA GLN A 205 -8.76 16.71 -21.00
C GLN A 205 -7.47 17.15 -20.32
N HIS A 206 -7.48 17.27 -18.99
CA HIS A 206 -6.30 17.63 -18.23
C HIS A 206 -6.28 16.97 -16.85
N VAL A 207 -5.08 16.91 -16.28
CA VAL A 207 -4.82 16.57 -14.88
C VAL A 207 -3.96 17.68 -14.29
N GLY A 208 -4.38 18.33 -13.22
CA GLY A 208 -3.62 19.44 -12.62
C GLY A 208 -2.50 18.94 -11.71
N SER A 209 -2.84 18.01 -10.83
CA SER A 209 -1.94 17.39 -9.85
C SER A 209 -2.37 15.98 -9.54
N LEU A 210 -1.48 15.20 -8.94
CA LEU A 210 -1.74 13.81 -8.60
C LEU A 210 -0.84 13.33 -7.46
N TYR A 211 -1.31 12.35 -6.70
CA TYR A 211 -0.51 11.73 -5.66
C TYR A 211 -0.91 10.27 -5.45
N PRO A 212 0.05 9.38 -5.11
CA PRO A 212 -0.29 8.04 -4.69
C PRO A 212 -0.79 8.04 -3.24
N ILE A 213 -1.76 7.18 -2.93
CA ILE A 213 -2.18 6.92 -1.56
C ILE A 213 -1.00 6.35 -0.79
N ARG A 214 -0.71 6.96 0.37
CA ARG A 214 0.34 6.45 1.25
C ARG A 214 -0.27 5.41 2.18
N GLN A 215 0.15 4.16 2.00
CA GLN A 215 -0.22 3.07 2.90
C GLN A 215 0.79 2.95 4.03
N ARG A 216 0.32 2.91 5.28
CA ARG A 216 1.16 2.54 6.41
C ARG A 216 1.60 1.08 6.30
N ARG A 217 2.62 0.69 7.06
CA ARG A 217 3.01 -0.72 7.18
C ARG A 217 1.81 -1.52 7.71
N ILE A 218 1.38 -2.49 6.92
CA ILE A 218 0.31 -3.43 7.27
C ILE A 218 0.91 -4.82 7.36
N TYR A 219 0.55 -5.53 8.42
CA TYR A 219 0.94 -6.92 8.62
C TYR A 219 -0.14 -7.84 8.05
N PHE A 220 0.29 -8.93 7.44
CA PHE A 220 -0.62 -9.89 6.82
C PHE A 220 -0.02 -11.30 6.82
N ARG A 221 -0.88 -12.29 6.62
CA ARG A 221 -0.50 -13.67 6.31
C ARG A 221 -0.82 -13.98 4.86
N ILE A 222 0.01 -14.79 4.24
CA ILE A 222 -0.16 -15.25 2.85
C ILE A 222 -0.56 -16.72 2.92
N ARG A 223 -1.81 -17.04 2.61
CA ARG A 223 -2.34 -18.40 2.66
C ARG A 223 -2.48 -18.98 1.27
N SER A 224 -1.94 -20.17 1.03
CA SER A 224 -2.16 -20.89 -0.22
C SER A 224 -3.63 -21.34 -0.29
N LYS A 225 -4.34 -20.98 -1.38
CA LYS A 225 -5.73 -21.43 -1.57
C LYS A 225 -5.85 -22.94 -1.82
N GLU A 226 -4.84 -23.54 -2.44
CA GLU A 226 -4.84 -24.99 -2.71
C GLU A 226 -4.46 -25.81 -1.49
N LEU A 227 -3.38 -25.43 -0.80
CA LEU A 227 -2.81 -26.23 0.29
C LEU A 227 -3.37 -25.88 1.67
N GLU A 228 -4.16 -24.80 1.77
CA GLU A 228 -4.76 -24.32 3.02
C GLU A 228 -3.73 -24.05 4.14
N ARG A 229 -2.50 -23.70 3.73
CA ARG A 229 -1.31 -23.49 4.57
C ARG A 229 -0.70 -22.11 4.31
N PHE A 230 0.16 -21.66 5.22
CA PHE A 230 0.71 -20.31 5.19
C PHE A 230 2.14 -20.26 4.70
N LEU A 231 2.48 -19.24 3.92
CA LEU A 231 3.86 -18.90 3.62
C LEU A 231 4.56 -18.51 4.92
N SER A 232 5.69 -19.16 5.21
CA SER A 232 6.39 -19.03 6.48
C SER A 232 7.90 -19.17 6.27
N VAL A 233 8.63 -18.72 7.29
CA VAL A 233 10.09 -18.80 7.34
C VAL A 233 10.46 -19.90 8.34
N LEU A 234 11.27 -20.87 7.92
CA LEU A 234 11.77 -21.90 8.85
C LEU A 234 12.96 -21.38 9.67
N ASP A 235 13.07 -21.89 10.91
CA ASP A 235 13.98 -21.53 12.02
C ASP A 235 15.44 -21.16 11.67
N ASP A 236 16.09 -20.46 12.61
CA ASP A 236 17.52 -20.05 12.68
C ASP A 236 17.95 -18.97 11.67
N VAL A 237 17.16 -17.91 11.53
CA VAL A 237 17.44 -16.81 10.58
C VAL A 237 18.48 -15.81 11.11
N GLU A 238 18.69 -15.70 12.42
CA GLU A 238 19.54 -14.67 13.03
C GLU A 238 21.01 -14.75 12.57
N ASP A 239 21.54 -15.97 12.36
CA ASP A 239 22.92 -16.21 11.90
C ASP A 239 23.04 -16.56 10.40
N MET A 240 21.92 -16.65 9.66
CA MET A 240 21.91 -17.09 8.27
C MET A 240 21.89 -15.92 7.28
N LYS A 241 22.66 -16.04 6.18
CA LYS A 241 22.57 -15.10 5.04
C LYS A 241 21.26 -15.25 4.24
N ALA A 242 20.55 -16.37 4.44
CA ALA A 242 19.32 -16.73 3.77
C ALA A 242 18.35 -17.45 4.71
N GLY A 243 17.10 -17.01 4.75
CA GLY A 243 16.00 -17.74 5.39
C GLY A 243 15.26 -18.62 4.38
N ARG A 244 14.96 -19.86 4.75
CA ARG A 244 14.15 -20.76 3.89
C ARG A 244 12.68 -20.35 3.95
N VAL A 245 12.07 -20.15 2.80
CA VAL A 245 10.64 -19.81 2.69
C VAL A 245 9.88 -21.03 2.20
N VAL A 246 8.90 -21.45 2.99
CA VAL A 246 8.10 -22.66 2.75
C VAL A 246 6.63 -22.38 3.01
N VAL A 247 5.78 -23.37 2.75
CA VAL A 247 4.38 -23.38 3.13
C VAL A 247 4.14 -24.39 4.25
N SER A 248 3.75 -23.91 5.43
CA SER A 248 3.57 -24.71 6.63
C SER A 248 2.19 -24.51 7.27
N SER A 249 1.82 -25.41 8.18
CA SER A 249 0.74 -25.14 9.13
C SER A 249 1.12 -23.93 10.00
N LEU A 250 0.10 -23.31 10.60
CA LEU A 250 0.29 -22.24 11.57
C LEU A 250 0.83 -22.85 12.88
N SER A 251 2.16 -22.90 13.03
CA SER A 251 2.85 -23.32 14.26
C SER A 251 3.88 -22.25 14.63
N ASP A 252 3.76 -21.71 15.85
CA ASP A 252 4.41 -20.54 16.44
C ASP A 252 4.31 -19.22 15.66
N GLN A 253 3.84 -18.19 16.38
CA GLN A 253 2.89 -17.20 15.84
C GLN A 253 3.51 -16.09 14.96
N SER A 254 4.83 -16.04 14.80
CA SER A 254 5.53 -14.93 14.12
C SER A 254 6.16 -15.28 12.76
N SER A 255 6.51 -16.54 12.49
CA SER A 255 7.24 -16.92 11.25
C SER A 255 6.41 -16.79 9.98
N SER A 256 5.08 -16.74 10.11
CA SER A 256 4.10 -16.60 9.03
C SER A 256 3.59 -15.17 8.84
N VAL A 257 4.09 -14.21 9.62
CA VAL A 257 3.66 -12.81 9.56
C VAL A 257 4.58 -12.03 8.63
N TRP A 258 3.98 -11.47 7.59
CA TRP A 258 4.64 -10.68 6.56
C TRP A 258 4.18 -9.23 6.60
N TYR A 259 4.97 -8.34 6.01
CA TYR A 259 4.58 -6.97 5.74
C TYR A 259 5.19 -6.51 4.41
N TYR A 260 4.55 -5.51 3.81
CA TYR A 260 4.96 -4.93 2.54
C TYR A 260 5.58 -3.56 2.76
N GLU A 261 6.72 -3.30 2.14
CA GLU A 261 7.47 -2.05 2.27
C GLU A 261 8.24 -1.78 0.98
N GLU A 262 7.85 -0.72 0.25
CA GLU A 262 8.55 -0.25 -0.96
C GLU A 262 8.89 -1.38 -1.96
N GLY A 263 7.88 -2.13 -2.41
CA GLY A 263 8.14 -3.25 -3.33
C GLY A 263 8.57 -4.55 -2.67
N LEU A 264 8.96 -4.53 -1.39
CA LEU A 264 9.51 -5.69 -0.70
C LEU A 264 8.45 -6.40 0.13
N ILE A 265 8.37 -7.72 -0.02
CA ILE A 265 7.66 -8.60 0.92
C ILE A 265 8.67 -9.04 1.97
N LYS A 266 8.47 -8.62 3.22
CA LYS A 266 9.39 -8.83 4.34
C LYS A 266 8.69 -9.61 5.44
N ASN A 267 9.46 -10.33 6.25
CA ASN A 267 8.91 -11.14 7.33
C ASN A 267 9.19 -10.50 8.70
N GLN A 268 8.27 -10.65 9.66
CA GLN A 268 8.40 -10.09 11.00
C GLN A 268 9.60 -10.65 11.77
N VAL A 269 9.96 -11.92 11.59
CA VAL A 269 11.10 -12.53 12.31
C VAL A 269 12.46 -12.13 11.74
N ALA A 270 12.49 -11.58 10.53
CA ALA A 270 13.73 -11.19 9.84
C ALA A 270 13.54 -9.86 9.09
N PRO A 271 13.37 -8.73 9.81
CA PRO A 271 12.99 -7.44 9.22
C PRO A 271 14.07 -6.82 8.34
N ASN A 272 15.31 -7.29 8.41
CA ASN A 272 16.42 -6.87 7.56
C ASN A 272 16.53 -7.71 6.27
N MET A 273 15.63 -8.67 6.07
CA MET A 273 15.57 -9.51 4.89
C MET A 273 14.28 -9.28 4.10
N SER A 274 14.32 -9.55 2.80
CA SER A 274 13.15 -9.55 1.93
C SER A 274 13.07 -10.83 1.10
N LEU A 275 11.88 -11.15 0.62
CA LEU A 275 11.65 -12.24 -0.30
C LEU A 275 12.40 -11.95 -1.61
N GLN A 276 13.26 -12.86 -2.01
CA GLN A 276 14.09 -12.74 -3.21
C GLN A 276 14.26 -14.12 -3.86
N VAL A 277 14.44 -14.14 -5.17
CA VAL A 277 14.81 -15.31 -5.94
C VAL A 277 16.32 -15.39 -6.05
N ILE A 278 16.88 -16.56 -5.74
CA ILE A 278 18.32 -16.83 -5.87
C ILE A 278 18.58 -17.72 -7.08
N GLY A 279 19.60 -17.34 -7.84
CA GLY A 279 20.06 -18.07 -9.01
C GLY A 279 19.51 -17.47 -10.31
N PRO A 280 19.65 -18.17 -11.43
CA PRO A 280 19.08 -17.73 -12.70
C PRO A 280 17.55 -17.68 -12.61
N ALA A 281 16.93 -16.78 -13.37
CA ALA A 281 15.48 -16.61 -13.50
C ALA A 281 14.84 -17.78 -14.26
N ALA A 282 14.98 -18.99 -13.71
CA ALA A 282 14.49 -20.21 -14.28
C ALA A 282 13.21 -20.65 -13.58
N LYS A 283 12.35 -21.31 -14.33
CA LYS A 283 11.17 -22.02 -13.84
C LYS A 283 11.55 -22.96 -12.69
N GLY A 284 11.01 -22.72 -11.50
CA GLY A 284 11.31 -23.50 -10.29
C GLY A 284 12.49 -22.98 -9.46
N ALA A 285 13.05 -21.83 -9.80
CA ALA A 285 14.05 -21.15 -8.96
C ALA A 285 13.45 -20.83 -7.59
N LYS A 286 14.25 -21.03 -6.53
CA LYS A 286 13.77 -20.87 -5.14
C LYS A 286 13.62 -19.40 -4.79
N ALA A 287 12.48 -19.07 -4.17
CA ALA A 287 12.26 -17.83 -3.45
C ALA A 287 12.64 -18.05 -1.98
N VAL A 288 13.45 -17.15 -1.44
CA VAL A 288 13.99 -17.23 -0.08
C VAL A 288 13.99 -15.84 0.56
N LEU A 289 14.17 -15.76 1.88
CA LEU A 289 14.54 -14.50 2.52
C LEU A 289 16.03 -14.27 2.37
N TRP A 290 16.44 -13.04 2.07
CA TRP A 290 17.86 -12.72 1.91
C TRP A 290 18.21 -11.33 2.46
N SER A 291 19.39 -11.22 3.09
CA SER A 291 19.83 -10.05 3.88
C SER A 291 20.64 -9.00 3.12
N LYS A 292 20.47 -8.87 1.80
CA LYS A 292 21.24 -7.88 1.01
C LYS A 292 20.36 -7.07 0.06
N ASN A 293 20.71 -5.79 -0.02
CA ASN A 293 20.34 -4.85 -1.07
C ASN A 293 21.03 -5.25 -2.38
N ARG A 294 20.57 -6.35 -3.00
CA ARG A 294 20.99 -6.67 -4.37
C ARG A 294 20.54 -5.54 -5.28
N MET A 295 21.41 -5.15 -6.20
CA MET A 295 21.06 -4.30 -7.33
C MET A 295 21.08 -5.17 -8.59
N PRO A 296 20.02 -5.15 -9.41
CA PRO A 296 18.77 -4.43 -9.19
C PRO A 296 17.93 -5.02 -8.03
N ARG A 297 17.09 -4.19 -7.40
CA ARG A 297 16.15 -4.61 -6.36
C ARG A 297 15.14 -5.57 -6.96
N GLN A 298 14.91 -6.70 -6.30
CA GLN A 298 13.79 -7.58 -6.63
C GLN A 298 12.57 -7.12 -5.86
N THR A 299 11.61 -6.53 -6.57
CA THR A 299 10.34 -6.09 -5.99
C THR A 299 9.20 -6.98 -6.45
N TRP A 300 8.13 -6.94 -5.69
CA TRP A 300 6.97 -7.80 -5.82
C TRP A 300 5.72 -6.95 -5.87
N SER A 301 4.71 -7.45 -6.58
CA SER A 301 3.35 -6.96 -6.43
C SER A 301 2.38 -8.09 -6.15
N ILE A 302 1.22 -7.76 -5.55
CA ILE A 302 0.12 -8.70 -5.40
C ILE A 302 -1.09 -8.14 -6.13
N ASP A 303 -1.63 -8.90 -7.08
CA ASP A 303 -2.82 -8.49 -7.83
C ASP A 303 -4.13 -8.82 -7.08
N SER A 304 -5.25 -8.33 -7.59
CA SER A 304 -6.58 -8.55 -7.01
C SER A 304 -7.03 -10.02 -7.04
N SER A 305 -6.41 -10.86 -7.86
CA SER A 305 -6.66 -12.31 -7.89
C SER A 305 -5.86 -13.07 -6.82
N GLY A 306 -4.91 -12.41 -6.16
CA GLY A 306 -4.04 -12.98 -5.15
C GLY A 306 -2.78 -13.63 -5.73
N ARG A 307 -2.37 -13.27 -6.95
CA ARG A 307 -1.08 -13.72 -7.51
C ARG A 307 0.02 -12.76 -7.10
N ILE A 308 1.16 -13.31 -6.69
CA ILE A 308 2.32 -12.54 -6.24
C ILE A 308 3.33 -12.50 -7.40
N HIS A 309 3.45 -11.35 -8.05
CA HIS A 309 4.26 -11.14 -9.25
C HIS A 309 5.65 -10.67 -8.91
N SER A 310 6.66 -11.22 -9.58
CA SER A 310 8.00 -10.64 -9.59
C SER A 310 8.03 -9.46 -10.57
N GLN A 311 8.47 -8.29 -10.12
CA GLN A 311 8.66 -7.12 -10.99
C GLN A 311 9.99 -7.16 -11.75
N MET A 312 10.94 -8.00 -11.32
CA MET A 312 12.23 -8.17 -11.99
C MET A 312 12.22 -9.26 -13.06
N PHE A 313 11.39 -10.30 -12.87
CA PHE A 313 11.33 -11.45 -13.76
C PHE A 313 9.96 -11.48 -14.41
N GLU A 314 9.90 -10.98 -15.65
CA GLU A 314 8.67 -10.87 -16.43
C GLU A 314 7.94 -12.23 -16.53
N ASP A 315 6.62 -12.19 -16.44
CA ASP A 315 5.71 -13.37 -16.43
C ASP A 315 5.94 -14.40 -15.31
N MET A 316 6.80 -14.12 -14.33
CA MET A 316 7.10 -15.03 -13.23
C MET A 316 6.35 -14.62 -11.95
N ILE A 317 5.64 -15.58 -11.38
CA ILE A 317 4.87 -15.41 -10.14
C ILE A 317 5.30 -16.43 -9.08
N LEU A 318 5.01 -16.11 -7.82
CA LEU A 318 5.29 -16.99 -6.69
C LEU A 318 4.39 -18.24 -6.76
N ASP A 319 5.02 -19.39 -6.64
CA ASP A 319 4.39 -20.70 -6.65
C ASP A 319 5.02 -21.60 -5.57
N ILE A 320 4.48 -22.79 -5.43
CA ILE A 320 4.95 -23.83 -4.54
C ILE A 320 5.49 -24.97 -5.39
N LYS A 321 6.68 -25.49 -5.03
CA LYS A 321 7.41 -26.47 -5.83
C LYS A 321 6.57 -27.72 -6.18
N GLY A 322 5.70 -28.16 -5.28
CA GLY A 322 4.74 -29.25 -5.52
C GLY A 322 5.39 -30.61 -5.83
N GLY A 323 4.56 -31.62 -6.13
CA GLY A 323 5.02 -32.95 -6.58
C GLY A 323 5.43 -33.93 -5.46
N ARG A 324 6.16 -34.99 -5.86
CA ARG A 324 6.61 -36.08 -4.97
C ARG A 324 8.04 -35.89 -4.41
N SER A 325 8.65 -34.72 -4.62
CA SER A 325 9.99 -34.44 -4.07
C SER A 325 9.95 -34.16 -2.57
N TYR A 326 11.06 -34.38 -1.89
CA TYR A 326 11.18 -34.16 -0.44
C TYR A 326 11.05 -32.68 -0.03
N ASP A 327 11.23 -31.75 -0.98
CA ASP A 327 11.21 -30.30 -0.76
C ASP A 327 9.98 -29.60 -1.38
N ARG A 328 8.88 -30.34 -1.55
CA ARG A 328 7.64 -29.89 -2.21
C ARG A 328 6.97 -28.66 -1.61
N ASP A 329 7.30 -28.30 -0.37
CA ASP A 329 6.68 -27.18 0.35
C ASP A 329 7.43 -25.84 0.15
N HIS A 330 8.52 -25.81 -0.63
CA HIS A 330 9.30 -24.57 -0.83
C HIS A 330 8.62 -23.59 -1.77
N ALA A 331 8.75 -22.30 -1.45
CA ALA A 331 8.40 -21.22 -2.34
C ALA A 331 9.39 -21.13 -3.51
N ILE A 332 8.84 -20.97 -4.71
CA ILE A 332 9.58 -20.89 -5.96
C ILE A 332 8.95 -19.82 -6.85
N ILE A 333 9.62 -19.44 -7.93
CA ILE A 333 8.98 -18.72 -9.03
C ILE A 333 8.67 -19.65 -10.20
N TRP A 334 7.58 -19.35 -10.89
CA TRP A 334 7.10 -20.11 -12.04
C TRP A 334 6.35 -19.19 -12.99
N ASN A 335 6.29 -19.55 -14.27
CA ASN A 335 5.48 -18.81 -15.23
C ASN A 335 4.01 -18.83 -14.79
N MET A 336 3.32 -17.73 -15.00
CA MET A 336 1.87 -17.68 -14.77
C MET A 336 1.16 -18.76 -15.59
N ALA A 337 0.34 -19.58 -14.93
CA ALA A 337 -0.42 -20.65 -15.56
C ALA A 337 -1.78 -20.79 -14.88
N GLU A 338 -2.87 -20.66 -15.64
CA GLU A 338 -4.24 -20.77 -15.10
C GLU A 338 -4.51 -22.14 -14.48
N GLU A 339 -3.86 -23.19 -14.97
CA GLU A 339 -4.02 -24.56 -14.47
C GLU A 339 -3.27 -24.84 -13.15
N ARG A 340 -2.61 -23.85 -12.54
CA ARG A 340 -1.84 -24.03 -11.30
C ARG A 340 -2.49 -23.30 -10.12
N PRO A 341 -3.43 -23.93 -9.39
CA PRO A 341 -4.11 -23.29 -8.26
C PRO A 341 -3.17 -22.93 -7.11
N THR A 342 -1.98 -23.57 -7.04
CA THR A 342 -0.92 -23.24 -6.08
C THR A 342 -0.33 -21.85 -6.23
N GLN A 343 -0.57 -21.17 -7.36
CA GLN A 343 -0.15 -19.79 -7.64
C GLN A 343 -1.12 -18.73 -7.09
N ILE A 344 -2.25 -19.16 -6.53
CA ILE A 344 -3.28 -18.27 -6.00
C ILE A 344 -3.19 -18.24 -4.48
N TRP A 345 -3.02 -17.04 -3.95
CA TRP A 345 -2.85 -16.79 -2.52
C TRP A 345 -4.01 -15.96 -1.99
N ASP A 346 -4.38 -16.21 -0.73
CA ASP A 346 -5.32 -15.42 0.05
C ASP A 346 -4.52 -14.55 1.02
N ILE A 347 -4.69 -13.23 0.92
CA ILE A 347 -3.95 -12.26 1.73
C ILE A 347 -4.81 -11.86 2.92
N GLN A 348 -4.42 -12.32 4.10
CA GLN A 348 -5.13 -12.11 5.35
C GLN A 348 -4.47 -10.98 6.13
N VAL A 349 -4.99 -9.77 5.95
CA VAL A 349 -4.58 -8.61 6.75
C VAL A 349 -4.86 -8.90 8.23
N LEU A 350 -3.86 -8.67 9.08
CA LEU A 350 -3.91 -9.01 10.51
C LEU A 350 -4.51 -7.91 11.35
#